data_AF-A0A8H8DNX4-F1
#
_entry.id   AF-A0A8H8DNX4-F1
#
_cell.length_a   1.000
_cell.length_b   1.000
_cell.length_c   1.000
_cell.angle_alpha   90.00
_cell.angle_beta   90.00
_cell.angle_gamma   90.00
#
_symmetry.space_group_name_H-M   'P 1'
#
loop_
_entity.id
_entity.type
_entity.pdbx_description
1 polymer ?
#
loop_
_entity_poly.entity_id
_entity_poly.type
_entity_poly.pdbx_seq_one_letter_code
_entity_poly.pdbx_strand_id
1 'polypeptide(L)'
;MKIRKYKIGKGYKGKEILDGKLSQKILKIAREQQEEFHDKHSENFQDFPSRVTEDFAFLSESSFDSCYDQEYSDFENTDFEEIEIDKSDRDLFEKFFPFEPTFKKTIAKQILNKIEGYESFIGLNNDNKKRNSISFSLPPKVVDAYTKYKSGKLPKAFKIIPSLRNWDDILVLTCPNKWSPNACYEATRLFVSNLKSHQFQKFLSTILFDRVREDILEHKKLNYHLYMSLKKSIYKPAAFFKGFLFPICENNCTLKEAAIIGSILSKVSVPVLHSAAALLRLSEMDFSGSTSLFIRILLDKKYALPYKVVDALVFHFMRWRSLQRPLTVIEHQSLLVFTQKYKNDLTSDQKDALLDVIKIKGHEKIGPEVRRELISSVNRGDISIEFM
;
A
#
# COMPACT_ATOMS: atom_id res chain seq x y z
N MET A 1 -36.66 -21.99 77.85
CA MET A 1 -36.15 -23.33 77.48
C MET A 1 -35.70 -23.27 76.02
N LYS A 2 -34.50 -23.76 75.73
CA LYS A 2 -33.80 -23.70 74.43
C LYS A 2 -34.55 -24.50 73.34
N ILE A 3 -34.43 -24.08 72.08
CA ILE A 3 -33.97 -24.90 70.93
C ILE A 3 -33.52 -23.95 69.80
N ARG A 4 -32.29 -24.15 69.31
CA ARG A 4 -31.69 -23.53 68.10
C ARG A 4 -32.02 -24.39 66.87
N LYS A 5 -32.08 -23.79 65.66
CA LYS A 5 -31.39 -24.29 64.44
C LYS A 5 -31.48 -23.31 63.23
N TYR A 6 -30.29 -22.86 62.81
CA TYR A 6 -29.70 -22.57 61.47
C TYR A 6 -30.31 -21.69 60.36
N LYS A 7 -29.36 -20.97 59.71
CA LYS A 7 -29.38 -19.94 58.64
C LYS A 7 -29.97 -20.37 57.28
N ILE A 8 -30.58 -19.41 56.58
CA ILE A 8 -30.54 -19.28 55.11
C ILE A 8 -30.40 -17.78 54.76
N GLY A 9 -29.36 -17.40 54.01
CA GLY A 9 -29.05 -16.03 53.61
C GLY A 9 -30.01 -15.47 52.54
N LYS A 10 -30.37 -14.20 52.67
CA LYS A 10 -31.18 -13.46 51.70
C LYS A 10 -30.38 -12.31 51.07
N GLY A 11 -30.22 -12.40 49.75
CA GLY A 11 -30.37 -11.28 48.80
C GLY A 11 -29.26 -10.24 48.76
N TYR A 12 -28.32 -10.40 47.81
CA TYR A 12 -27.52 -9.29 47.29
C TYR A 12 -28.46 -8.22 46.70
N LYS A 13 -28.60 -7.12 47.44
CA LYS A 13 -29.29 -5.90 46.98
C LYS A 13 -28.38 -5.14 46.00
N GLY A 14 -28.99 -4.73 44.88
CA GLY A 14 -28.83 -3.43 44.24
C GLY A 14 -27.42 -2.95 43.93
N LYS A 15 -27.08 -2.95 42.62
CA LYS A 15 -26.01 -2.14 42.03
C LYS A 15 -25.98 -0.74 42.66
N GLU A 16 -24.85 -0.39 43.27
CA GLU A 16 -24.55 0.98 43.67
C GLU A 16 -24.60 1.87 42.43
N ILE A 17 -25.58 2.77 42.41
CA ILE A 17 -25.68 3.85 41.43
C ILE A 17 -24.52 4.80 41.76
N LEU A 18 -23.57 4.90 40.86
CA LEU A 18 -22.41 5.79 40.98
C LEU A 18 -22.89 7.22 41.25
N ASP A 19 -22.41 7.81 42.35
CA ASP A 19 -22.76 9.16 42.79
C ASP A 19 -22.43 10.20 41.70
N GLY A 20 -23.39 11.07 41.38
CA GLY A 20 -23.29 12.04 40.28
C GLY A 20 -22.13 13.01 40.46
N LYS A 21 -21.74 13.29 41.72
CA LYS A 21 -20.56 14.11 42.03
C LYS A 21 -19.25 13.39 41.69
N LEU A 22 -19.20 12.08 41.86
CA LEU A 22 -18.04 11.26 41.51
C LEU A 22 -17.89 11.18 39.98
N SER A 23 -19.02 11.03 39.27
CA SER A 23 -19.05 11.00 37.79
C SER A 23 -18.61 12.33 37.16
N GLN A 24 -19.03 13.47 37.73
CA GLN A 24 -18.56 14.79 37.29
C GLN A 24 -17.06 14.99 37.57
N LYS A 25 -16.56 14.46 38.69
CA LYS A 25 -15.13 14.52 39.02
C LYS A 25 -14.28 13.68 38.06
N ILE A 26 -14.76 12.50 37.67
CA ILE A 26 -14.11 11.64 36.68
C ILE A 26 -14.07 12.32 35.30
N LEU A 27 -15.17 12.94 34.87
CA LEU A 27 -15.22 13.67 33.60
C LEU A 27 -14.30 14.90 33.58
N LYS A 28 -14.16 15.58 34.72
CA LYS A 28 -13.24 16.72 34.85
C LYS A 28 -11.77 16.28 34.78
N ILE A 29 -11.43 15.19 35.47
CA ILE A 29 -10.07 14.60 35.43
C ILE A 29 -9.74 14.08 34.02
N ALA A 30 -10.71 13.46 33.32
CA ALA A 30 -10.52 13.01 31.95
C ALA A 30 -10.26 14.16 30.96
N ARG A 31 -10.88 15.34 31.21
CA ARG A 31 -10.68 16.55 30.40
C ARG A 31 -9.32 17.18 30.64
N GLU A 32 -8.90 17.30 31.90
CA GLU A 32 -7.55 17.77 32.28
C GLU A 32 -6.46 16.85 31.71
N GLN A 33 -6.68 15.54 31.66
CA GLN A 33 -5.74 14.59 31.05
C GLN A 33 -5.65 14.71 29.52
N GLN A 34 -6.74 15.10 28.84
CA GLN A 34 -6.73 15.38 27.40
C GLN A 34 -6.05 16.71 27.08
N GLU A 35 -6.23 17.73 27.92
CA GLU A 35 -5.57 19.04 27.78
C GLU A 35 -4.06 18.92 28.05
N GLU A 36 -3.63 18.16 29.07
CA GLU A 36 -2.19 17.86 29.27
C GLU A 36 -1.55 17.13 28.07
N PHE A 37 -2.30 16.28 27.37
CA PHE A 37 -1.80 15.59 26.17
C PHE A 37 -1.64 16.53 24.98
N HIS A 38 -2.50 17.55 24.88
CA HIS A 38 -2.45 18.57 23.83
C HIS A 38 -1.32 19.58 24.07
N ASP A 39 -1.11 20.02 25.31
CA ASP A 39 -0.05 20.97 25.67
C ASP A 39 1.35 20.33 25.59
N LYS A 40 1.50 19.06 25.99
CA LYS A 40 2.79 18.32 25.85
C LYS A 40 3.19 18.04 24.39
N HIS A 41 2.24 18.05 23.45
CA HIS A 41 2.50 17.91 22.02
C HIS A 41 2.87 19.23 21.33
N SER A 42 2.58 20.38 21.95
CA SER A 42 2.81 21.71 21.37
C SER A 42 4.09 22.40 21.88
N GLU A 43 4.65 22.01 23.04
CA GLU A 43 5.86 22.65 23.59
C GLU A 43 7.19 21.89 23.39
N ASN A 44 7.22 20.73 22.69
CA ASN A 44 8.46 19.94 22.49
C ASN A 44 8.92 19.77 21.03
N PHE A 45 8.62 20.73 20.15
CA PHE A 45 9.20 20.83 18.80
C PHE A 45 9.89 22.19 18.59
N GLN A 46 10.92 22.46 19.40
CA GLN A 46 11.97 23.40 19.02
C GLN A 46 13.30 22.64 19.06
N ASP A 47 14.04 22.74 17.95
CA ASP A 47 15.36 22.14 17.65
C ASP A 47 15.42 20.69 17.14
N PHE A 48 14.86 20.44 15.94
CA PHE A 48 15.47 19.58 14.90
C PHE A 48 15.00 20.07 13.51
N PRO A 49 15.85 20.11 12.47
CA PRO A 49 15.57 20.84 11.24
C PRO A 49 14.47 20.16 10.42
N SER A 50 13.35 20.86 10.32
CA SER A 50 12.18 20.57 9.51
C SER A 50 12.53 20.63 8.02
N ARG A 51 12.69 19.48 7.38
CA ARG A 51 12.73 19.37 5.91
C ARG A 51 11.82 18.27 5.34
N VAL A 52 10.94 17.70 6.17
CA VAL A 52 10.18 16.47 5.83
C VAL A 52 8.67 16.73 5.67
N THR A 53 8.14 17.88 6.10
CA THR A 53 6.69 18.11 6.15
C THR A 53 6.11 18.94 5.01
N GLU A 54 6.93 19.69 4.26
CA GLU A 54 6.45 20.46 3.09
C GLU A 54 6.31 19.60 1.83
N ASP A 55 6.95 18.42 1.76
CA ASP A 55 6.96 17.56 0.56
C ASP A 55 5.69 16.71 0.39
N PHE A 56 4.81 16.62 1.40
CA PHE A 56 3.56 15.85 1.30
C PHE A 56 2.39 16.65 0.67
N ALA A 57 2.52 17.98 0.56
CA ALA A 57 1.47 18.86 0.03
C ALA A 57 1.21 18.68 -1.48
N PHE A 58 2.22 18.24 -2.24
CA PHE A 58 2.08 18.02 -3.69
C PHE A 58 1.01 16.97 -4.06
N LEU A 59 0.73 16.03 -3.16
CA LEU A 59 -0.31 15.01 -3.34
C LEU A 59 -1.64 15.35 -2.67
N SER A 60 -1.73 16.48 -1.97
CA SER A 60 -2.89 16.87 -1.16
C SER A 60 -3.72 18.00 -1.78
N GLU A 61 -3.20 18.73 -2.76
CA GLU A 61 -3.86 19.93 -3.28
C GLU A 61 -3.97 19.94 -4.81
N SER A 62 -4.78 19.03 -5.32
CA SER A 62 -5.52 19.27 -6.57
C SER A 62 -6.92 18.71 -6.41
N SER A 63 -7.76 19.46 -5.70
CA SER A 63 -9.20 19.34 -5.71
C SER A 63 -9.78 19.87 -7.03
N PHE A 64 -9.25 19.44 -8.17
CA PHE A 64 -9.91 19.57 -9.45
C PHE A 64 -10.55 18.21 -9.76
N ASP A 65 -11.69 17.97 -9.12
CA ASP A 65 -12.61 16.90 -9.50
C ASP A 65 -13.30 17.33 -10.81
N SER A 66 -12.54 17.32 -11.91
CA SER A 66 -13.13 17.35 -13.24
C SER A 66 -13.60 15.94 -13.55
N CYS A 67 -14.92 15.76 -13.58
CA CYS A 67 -15.60 14.61 -14.15
C CYS A 67 -15.12 14.41 -15.60
N TYR A 68 -14.06 13.61 -15.77
CA TYR A 68 -13.80 12.96 -17.03
C TYR A 68 -14.69 11.72 -17.08
N ASP A 69 -15.86 11.89 -17.69
CA ASP A 69 -16.70 10.80 -18.16
C ASP A 69 -15.98 10.16 -19.35
N GLN A 70 -15.07 9.23 -19.04
CA GLN A 70 -14.37 8.46 -20.06
C GLN A 70 -15.18 7.19 -20.28
N GLU A 71 -15.92 7.16 -21.40
CA GLU A 71 -16.72 6.03 -21.83
C GLU A 71 -15.94 4.71 -21.67
N TYR A 72 -16.60 3.75 -21.03
CA TYR A 72 -16.09 2.42 -20.76
C TYR A 72 -15.94 1.62 -22.06
N SER A 73 -14.85 1.81 -22.80
CA SER A 73 -14.51 0.91 -23.88
C SER A 73 -13.93 -0.38 -23.31
N ASP A 74 -14.69 -1.46 -23.51
CA ASP A 74 -14.32 -2.82 -23.15
C ASP A 74 -13.27 -3.31 -24.16
N PHE A 75 -11.98 -3.13 -23.82
CA PHE A 75 -10.89 -3.75 -24.57
C PHE A 75 -10.72 -5.21 -24.11
N GLU A 76 -11.58 -6.09 -24.63
CA GLU A 76 -11.33 -7.53 -24.70
C GLU A 76 -10.30 -7.79 -25.80
N ASN A 77 -9.03 -7.87 -25.40
CA ASN A 77 -7.99 -8.74 -25.94
C ASN A 77 -6.66 -8.28 -25.33
N THR A 78 -6.07 -9.09 -24.46
CA THR A 78 -4.70 -8.85 -24.03
C THR A 78 -4.01 -10.17 -23.78
N ASP A 79 -3.19 -10.57 -24.73
CA ASP A 79 -2.21 -11.62 -24.54
C ASP A 79 -1.23 -11.21 -23.42
N PHE A 80 -0.81 -12.21 -22.65
CA PHE A 80 0.11 -12.05 -21.55
C PHE A 80 1.52 -11.83 -22.10
N GLU A 81 1.96 -10.57 -22.22
CA GLU A 81 3.41 -10.29 -22.25
C GLU A 81 3.96 -10.53 -20.84
N GLU A 82 4.55 -11.70 -20.66
CA GLU A 82 5.35 -12.06 -19.50
C GLU A 82 6.62 -11.20 -19.53
N ILE A 83 6.84 -10.39 -18.50
CA ILE A 83 8.10 -9.66 -18.34
C ILE A 83 9.16 -10.71 -18.05
N GLU A 84 10.05 -10.97 -19.00
CA GLU A 84 11.16 -11.91 -18.85
C GLU A 84 12.13 -11.40 -17.76
N ILE A 85 12.12 -12.07 -16.60
CA ILE A 85 13.11 -11.86 -15.53
C ILE A 85 14.30 -12.78 -15.83
N ASP A 86 15.50 -12.21 -15.91
CA ASP A 86 16.71 -13.01 -16.15
C ASP A 86 17.03 -13.92 -14.94
N LYS A 87 17.57 -15.11 -15.22
CA LYS A 87 17.90 -16.11 -14.18
C LYS A 87 18.93 -15.60 -13.19
N SER A 88 19.88 -14.79 -13.68
CA SER A 88 20.91 -14.14 -12.86
C SER A 88 20.30 -13.20 -11.81
N ASP A 89 19.27 -12.44 -12.18
CA ASP A 89 18.61 -11.50 -11.27
C ASP A 89 17.84 -12.22 -10.17
N ARG A 90 17.27 -13.39 -10.48
CA ARG A 90 16.61 -14.23 -9.49
C ARG A 90 17.59 -14.82 -8.48
N ASP A 91 18.74 -15.33 -8.95
CA ASP A 91 19.74 -15.95 -8.09
C ASP A 91 20.43 -14.93 -7.19
N LEU A 92 20.68 -13.72 -7.68
CA LEU A 92 21.18 -12.61 -6.87
C LEU A 92 20.15 -12.20 -5.82
N PHE A 93 18.87 -12.11 -6.19
CA PHE A 93 17.80 -11.78 -5.25
C PHE A 93 17.68 -12.81 -4.12
N GLU A 94 17.71 -14.11 -4.45
CA GLU A 94 17.63 -15.19 -3.47
C GLU A 94 18.86 -15.26 -2.54
N LYS A 95 20.06 -14.87 -3.03
CA LYS A 95 21.30 -14.82 -2.23
C LYS A 95 21.36 -13.67 -1.24
N PHE A 96 20.82 -12.50 -1.59
CA PHE A 96 20.90 -11.28 -0.75
C PHE A 96 19.66 -11.04 0.10
N PHE A 97 18.54 -11.69 -0.21
CA PHE A 97 17.34 -11.73 0.63
C PHE A 97 16.92 -13.18 0.84
N PRO A 98 17.64 -13.95 1.68
CA PRO A 98 17.13 -15.23 2.14
C PRO A 98 15.78 -14.98 2.79
N PHE A 99 14.75 -15.64 2.28
CA PHE A 99 13.40 -15.62 2.84
C PHE A 99 13.47 -16.35 4.19
N GLU A 100 13.99 -15.69 5.22
CA GLU A 100 13.66 -16.07 6.58
C GLU A 100 12.26 -15.52 6.82
N PRO A 101 11.22 -16.37 6.95
CA PRO A 101 9.99 -15.95 7.58
C PRO A 101 10.36 -15.66 9.04
N THR A 102 10.91 -14.48 9.29
CA THR A 102 10.97 -13.90 10.61
C THR A 102 9.53 -13.54 10.96
N PHE A 103 8.76 -14.57 11.30
CA PHE A 103 7.80 -14.48 12.38
C PHE A 103 8.59 -13.98 13.59
N LYS A 104 8.83 -12.66 13.65
CA LYS A 104 8.94 -11.95 14.91
C LYS A 104 7.77 -12.49 15.70
N LYS A 105 8.07 -13.22 16.77
CA LYS A 105 7.08 -13.84 17.65
C LYS A 105 6.25 -12.69 18.21
N THR A 106 5.21 -12.29 17.47
CA THR A 106 4.39 -11.12 17.78
C THR A 106 3.70 -11.41 19.09
N ILE A 107 3.58 -10.40 19.93
CA ILE A 107 2.90 -10.41 21.22
C ILE A 107 1.51 -11.09 21.12
N ALA A 108 0.86 -11.03 19.95
CA ALA A 108 -0.34 -11.78 19.58
C ALA A 108 -0.27 -13.30 19.87
N LYS A 109 0.88 -13.96 19.64
CA LYS A 109 1.07 -15.40 19.90
C LYS A 109 1.29 -15.70 21.39
N GLN A 110 1.86 -14.76 22.15
CA GLN A 110 1.92 -14.82 23.62
C GLN A 110 0.56 -14.54 24.26
N ILE A 111 -0.27 -13.70 23.64
CA ILE A 111 -1.65 -13.44 24.07
C ILE A 111 -2.52 -14.67 23.80
N LEU A 112 -2.42 -15.29 22.62
CA LEU A 112 -3.15 -16.52 22.29
C LEU A 112 -2.79 -17.69 23.22
N ASN A 113 -1.50 -17.92 23.49
CA ASN A 113 -1.07 -18.96 24.43
C ASN A 113 -1.51 -18.67 25.88
N LYS A 114 -1.61 -17.39 26.28
CA LYS A 114 -2.14 -17.01 27.60
C LYS A 114 -3.66 -17.13 27.69
N ILE A 115 -4.39 -16.91 26.59
CA ILE A 115 -5.84 -17.10 26.51
C ILE A 115 -6.17 -18.59 26.56
N GLU A 116 -5.48 -19.45 25.82
CA GLU A 116 -5.66 -20.92 25.90
C GLU A 116 -5.36 -21.45 27.31
N GLY A 117 -4.32 -20.95 27.98
CA GLY A 117 -4.01 -21.28 29.37
C GLY A 117 -5.09 -20.81 30.36
N TYR A 118 -5.78 -19.70 30.08
CA TYR A 118 -6.88 -19.17 30.89
C TYR A 118 -8.22 -19.88 30.61
N GLU A 119 -8.49 -20.24 29.36
CA GLU A 119 -9.68 -21.00 28.96
C GLU A 119 -9.66 -22.42 29.53
N SER A 120 -8.48 -23.04 29.61
CA SER A 120 -8.27 -24.32 30.30
C SER A 120 -8.58 -24.26 31.79
N PHE A 121 -8.45 -23.08 32.43
CA PHE A 121 -8.73 -22.86 33.85
C PHE A 121 -10.20 -22.45 34.12
N ILE A 122 -10.91 -21.92 33.12
CA ILE A 122 -12.30 -21.44 33.22
C ILE A 122 -13.31 -22.51 32.75
N GLY A 123 -12.85 -23.58 32.10
CA GLY A 123 -13.66 -24.67 31.53
C GLY A 123 -14.45 -25.55 32.50
N LEU A 124 -14.67 -25.15 33.75
CA LEU A 124 -15.46 -25.92 34.73
C LEU A 124 -16.63 -25.18 35.37
N ASN A 125 -16.90 -23.91 35.02
CA ASN A 125 -18.07 -23.20 35.54
C ASN A 125 -18.45 -21.99 34.67
N ASN A 126 -19.21 -22.18 33.58
CA ASN A 126 -20.11 -21.14 33.03
C ASN A 126 -20.99 -21.66 31.88
N ASP A 127 -21.79 -22.70 32.15
CA ASP A 127 -23.07 -22.82 31.44
C ASP A 127 -24.03 -21.74 32.00
N ASN A 128 -24.64 -20.93 31.13
CA ASN A 128 -25.68 -19.93 31.42
C ASN A 128 -25.29 -18.46 31.61
N LYS A 129 -24.38 -17.92 30.80
CA LYS A 129 -24.47 -16.50 30.41
C LYS A 129 -24.32 -16.31 28.90
N LYS A 130 -25.43 -16.50 28.18
CA LYS A 130 -25.66 -15.81 26.90
C LYS A 130 -25.53 -14.31 27.14
N ARG A 131 -24.30 -13.79 27.01
CA ARG A 131 -24.09 -12.39 26.72
C ARG A 131 -24.69 -12.18 25.35
N ASN A 132 -25.73 -11.36 25.29
CA ASN A 132 -26.22 -10.75 24.06
C ASN A 132 -25.11 -9.81 23.52
N SER A 133 -24.02 -10.37 22.97
CA SER A 133 -23.35 -9.72 21.86
C SER A 133 -24.28 -9.98 20.68
N ILE A 134 -25.06 -8.97 20.31
CA ILE A 134 -25.70 -8.95 19.00
C ILE A 134 -24.55 -8.96 18.00
N SER A 135 -24.13 -10.16 17.60
CA SER A 135 -23.35 -10.36 16.41
C SER A 135 -24.26 -9.90 15.28
N PHE A 136 -24.01 -8.69 14.77
CA PHE A 136 -24.55 -8.25 13.48
C PHE A 136 -23.89 -9.10 12.38
N SER A 137 -24.06 -10.42 12.44
CA SER A 137 -23.69 -11.31 11.36
C SER A 137 -24.76 -11.18 10.30
N LEU A 138 -24.35 -10.78 9.10
CA LEU A 138 -25.24 -10.84 7.95
C LEU A 138 -25.77 -12.28 7.82
N PRO A 139 -27.04 -12.47 7.39
CA PRO A 139 -27.58 -13.80 7.18
C PRO A 139 -26.62 -14.61 6.30
N PRO A 140 -26.35 -15.90 6.62
CA PRO A 140 -25.34 -16.69 5.92
C PRO A 140 -25.62 -16.79 4.41
N LYS A 141 -26.89 -16.68 4.00
CA LYS A 141 -27.31 -16.61 2.59
C LYS A 141 -26.74 -15.42 1.82
N VAL A 142 -26.53 -14.28 2.49
CA VAL A 142 -25.97 -13.07 1.88
C VAL A 142 -24.46 -13.20 1.71
N VAL A 143 -23.78 -13.81 2.69
CA VAL A 143 -22.35 -14.11 2.58
C VAL A 143 -22.11 -15.16 1.49
N ASP A 144 -22.93 -16.21 1.44
CA ASP A 144 -22.91 -17.24 0.39
C ASP A 144 -23.09 -16.66 -1.02
N ALA A 145 -23.88 -15.58 -1.15
CA ALA A 145 -24.06 -14.93 -2.42
C ALA A 145 -22.76 -14.30 -2.96
N TYR A 146 -21.86 -13.83 -2.08
CA TYR A 146 -20.56 -13.27 -2.48
C TYR A 146 -19.47 -14.34 -2.63
N THR A 147 -19.52 -15.41 -1.85
CA THR A 147 -18.55 -16.52 -1.96
C THR A 147 -18.73 -17.35 -3.23
N LYS A 148 -19.98 -17.53 -3.68
CA LYS A 148 -20.32 -18.32 -4.88
C LYS A 148 -20.62 -17.46 -6.11
N TYR A 149 -20.40 -16.14 -6.04
CA TYR A 149 -20.66 -15.25 -7.16
C TYR A 149 -19.78 -15.59 -8.36
N LYS A 150 -20.40 -15.76 -9.53
CA LYS A 150 -19.74 -16.02 -10.81
C LYS A 150 -20.06 -14.92 -11.81
N SER A 151 -21.34 -14.65 -12.02
CA SER A 151 -21.85 -13.65 -12.94
C SER A 151 -23.23 -13.15 -12.48
N GLY A 152 -23.68 -12.02 -13.03
CA GLY A 152 -25.01 -11.48 -12.79
C GLY A 152 -25.00 -10.06 -12.21
N LYS A 153 -26.10 -9.65 -11.60
CA LYS A 153 -26.20 -8.34 -10.93
C LYS A 153 -25.84 -8.52 -9.45
N LEU A 154 -24.95 -7.66 -8.95
CA LEU A 154 -24.69 -7.59 -7.52
C LEU A 154 -25.99 -7.26 -6.73
N PRO A 155 -26.17 -7.84 -5.53
CA PRO A 155 -27.29 -7.51 -4.66
C PRO A 155 -27.44 -6.01 -4.44
N LYS A 156 -28.69 -5.50 -4.42
CA LYS A 156 -28.97 -4.07 -4.20
C LYS A 156 -28.35 -3.57 -2.89
N ALA A 157 -28.36 -4.39 -1.85
CA ALA A 157 -27.72 -4.09 -0.56
C ALA A 157 -26.21 -3.85 -0.68
N PHE A 158 -25.52 -4.52 -1.60
CA PHE A 158 -24.09 -4.30 -1.84
C PHE A 158 -23.85 -2.99 -2.58
N LYS A 159 -24.72 -2.67 -3.55
CA LYS A 159 -24.61 -1.44 -4.36
C LYS A 159 -24.75 -0.14 -3.55
N ILE A 160 -25.47 -0.18 -2.43
CA ILE A 160 -25.66 0.99 -1.57
C ILE A 160 -24.50 1.21 -0.59
N ILE A 161 -23.60 0.25 -0.41
CA ILE A 161 -22.50 0.32 0.57
C ILE A 161 -21.68 1.63 0.45
N PRO A 162 -21.28 2.08 -0.75
CA PRO A 162 -20.48 3.31 -0.90
C PRO A 162 -21.17 4.58 -0.41
N SER A 163 -22.50 4.60 -0.40
CA SER A 163 -23.31 5.74 0.03
C SER A 163 -23.47 5.80 1.55
N LEU A 164 -23.09 4.74 2.28
CA LEU A 164 -23.22 4.66 3.72
C LEU A 164 -22.03 5.36 4.41
N ARG A 165 -22.32 6.03 5.53
CA ARG A 165 -21.27 6.66 6.35
C ARG A 165 -20.31 5.63 6.95
N ASN A 166 -20.85 4.49 7.38
CA ASN A 166 -20.11 3.39 7.99
C ASN A 166 -19.87 2.26 6.97
N TRP A 167 -19.47 2.61 5.75
CA TRP A 167 -19.26 1.64 4.67
C TRP A 167 -18.22 0.58 5.04
N ASP A 168 -17.17 0.96 5.78
CA ASP A 168 -16.05 0.09 6.17
C ASP A 168 -16.50 -1.02 7.13
N ASP A 169 -17.19 -0.65 8.22
CA ASP A 169 -17.72 -1.62 9.18
C ASP A 169 -18.66 -2.62 8.51
N ILE A 170 -19.55 -2.11 7.64
CA ILE A 170 -20.52 -2.93 6.91
C ILE A 170 -19.82 -3.85 5.92
N LEU A 171 -18.72 -3.40 5.32
CA LEU A 171 -17.95 -4.22 4.40
C LEU A 171 -17.29 -5.39 5.11
N VAL A 172 -16.75 -5.18 6.32
CA VAL A 172 -16.18 -6.26 7.13
C VAL A 172 -17.21 -7.33 7.45
N LEU A 173 -18.49 -6.96 7.67
CA LEU A 173 -19.57 -7.93 7.91
C LEU A 173 -19.83 -8.85 6.71
N THR A 174 -19.49 -8.43 5.50
CA THR A 174 -19.65 -9.25 4.28
C THR A 174 -18.56 -10.32 4.12
N CYS A 175 -17.62 -10.41 5.07
CA CYS A 175 -16.48 -11.33 5.06
C CYS A 175 -15.65 -11.27 3.75
N PRO A 176 -14.92 -10.16 3.48
CA PRO A 176 -14.19 -9.97 2.23
C PRO A 176 -13.20 -11.09 1.88
N ASN A 177 -12.59 -11.73 2.89
CA ASN A 177 -11.62 -12.81 2.72
C ASN A 177 -12.20 -14.04 2.00
N LYS A 178 -13.53 -14.23 2.05
CA LYS A 178 -14.20 -15.38 1.42
C LYS A 178 -14.83 -15.04 0.07
N TRP A 179 -14.67 -13.81 -0.41
CA TRP A 179 -15.24 -13.43 -1.71
C TRP A 179 -14.64 -14.24 -2.84
N SER A 180 -15.48 -14.57 -3.83
CA SER A 180 -14.95 -15.09 -5.09
C SER A 180 -14.12 -14.02 -5.80
N PRO A 181 -13.13 -14.40 -6.64
CA PRO A 181 -12.39 -13.45 -7.46
C PRO A 181 -13.31 -12.55 -8.31
N ASN A 182 -14.41 -13.11 -8.81
CA ASN A 182 -15.42 -12.39 -9.60
C ASN A 182 -16.16 -11.34 -8.75
N ALA A 183 -16.49 -11.65 -7.49
CA ALA A 183 -17.10 -10.69 -6.59
C ALA A 183 -16.13 -9.56 -6.25
N CYS A 184 -14.85 -9.88 -6.05
CA CYS A 184 -13.80 -8.89 -5.80
C CYS A 184 -13.66 -7.90 -6.96
N TYR A 185 -13.75 -8.38 -8.20
CA TYR A 185 -13.74 -7.53 -9.39
C TYR A 185 -14.92 -6.57 -9.47
N GLU A 186 -16.14 -7.07 -9.35
CA GLU A 186 -17.33 -6.23 -9.39
C GLU A 186 -17.40 -5.26 -8.19
N ALA A 187 -16.92 -5.68 -7.02
CA ALA A 187 -16.78 -4.82 -5.85
C ALA A 187 -15.77 -3.69 -6.10
N THR A 188 -14.60 -4.02 -6.65
CA THR A 188 -13.57 -3.01 -6.98
C THR A 188 -14.12 -2.03 -8.01
N ARG A 189 -14.78 -2.51 -9.07
CA ARG A 189 -15.40 -1.65 -10.09
C ARG A 189 -16.45 -0.70 -9.50
N LEU A 190 -17.29 -1.19 -8.59
CA LEU A 190 -18.30 -0.38 -7.90
C LEU A 190 -17.65 0.68 -6.98
N PHE A 191 -16.60 0.30 -6.27
CA PHE A 191 -15.95 1.17 -5.29
C PHE A 191 -15.04 2.21 -5.91
N VAL A 192 -14.38 1.89 -7.03
CA VAL A 192 -13.59 2.86 -7.80
C VAL A 192 -14.49 4.01 -8.25
N SER A 193 -15.71 3.76 -8.71
CA SER A 193 -16.58 4.83 -9.22
C SER A 193 -17.29 5.63 -8.13
N ASN A 194 -17.67 5.00 -7.02
CA ASN A 194 -18.53 5.63 -6.02
C ASN A 194 -17.82 6.14 -4.75
N LEU A 195 -16.63 5.61 -4.40
CA LEU A 195 -15.91 6.05 -3.21
C LEU A 195 -14.99 7.23 -3.49
N LYS A 196 -14.79 8.06 -2.46
CA LYS A 196 -13.75 9.11 -2.47
C LYS A 196 -12.35 8.48 -2.44
N SER A 197 -11.33 9.19 -2.92
CA SER A 197 -9.96 8.66 -3.04
C SER A 197 -9.40 8.10 -1.72
N HIS A 198 -9.61 8.77 -0.59
CA HIS A 198 -9.19 8.28 0.72
C HIS A 198 -9.94 7.02 1.18
N GLN A 199 -11.24 6.93 0.90
CA GLN A 199 -12.04 5.75 1.24
C GLN A 199 -11.61 4.55 0.37
N PHE A 200 -11.40 4.79 -0.93
CA PHE A 200 -10.93 3.75 -1.84
C PHE A 200 -9.51 3.29 -1.51
N GLN A 201 -8.62 4.19 -1.06
CA GLN A 201 -7.30 3.83 -0.55
C GLN A 201 -7.40 2.83 0.61
N LYS A 202 -8.32 3.05 1.56
CA LYS A 202 -8.55 2.14 2.69
C LYS A 202 -9.09 0.77 2.23
N PHE A 203 -9.96 0.75 1.22
CA PHE A 203 -10.43 -0.50 0.60
C PHE A 203 -9.25 -1.29 -0.01
N LEU A 204 -8.38 -0.60 -0.76
CA LEU A 204 -7.20 -1.22 -1.37
C LEU A 204 -6.25 -1.80 -0.33
N SER A 205 -5.93 -1.03 0.71
CA SER A 205 -4.96 -1.45 1.73
C SER A 205 -5.46 -2.59 2.62
N THR A 206 -6.77 -2.67 2.85
CA THR A 206 -7.35 -3.61 3.83
C THR A 206 -7.86 -4.90 3.19
N ILE A 207 -8.33 -4.83 1.93
CA ILE A 207 -8.99 -5.98 1.29
C ILE A 207 -8.18 -6.45 0.08
N LEU A 208 -7.95 -5.57 -0.89
CA LEU A 208 -7.34 -5.99 -2.16
C LEU A 208 -5.86 -6.35 -1.99
N PHE A 209 -5.13 -5.64 -1.12
CA PHE A 209 -3.72 -5.87 -0.85
C PHE A 209 -3.46 -7.30 -0.36
N ASP A 210 -4.07 -7.70 0.75
CA ASP A 210 -3.88 -9.04 1.31
C ASP A 210 -4.36 -10.12 0.35
N ARG A 211 -5.52 -9.92 -0.29
CA ARG A 211 -6.11 -10.92 -1.18
C ARG A 211 -5.24 -11.23 -2.41
N VAL A 212 -4.55 -10.22 -2.95
CA VAL A 212 -3.65 -10.39 -4.09
C VAL A 212 -2.38 -11.12 -3.67
N ARG A 213 -1.81 -10.79 -2.50
CA ARG A 213 -0.60 -11.46 -1.99
C ARG A 213 -0.87 -12.93 -1.70
N GLU A 214 -1.99 -13.25 -1.06
CA GLU A 214 -2.40 -14.64 -0.80
C GLU A 214 -2.51 -15.46 -2.10
N ASP A 215 -3.14 -14.89 -3.14
CA ASP A 215 -3.34 -15.57 -4.43
C ASP A 215 -2.00 -15.89 -5.12
N ILE A 216 -1.07 -14.92 -5.11
CA ILE A 216 0.25 -15.06 -5.73
C ILE A 216 1.10 -16.06 -4.95
N LEU A 217 1.03 -16.07 -3.62
CA LEU A 217 1.76 -17.02 -2.78
C LEU A 217 1.26 -18.45 -3.00
N GLU A 218 -0.06 -18.65 -3.10
CA GLU A 218 -0.67 -19.97 -3.27
C GLU A 218 -0.47 -20.54 -4.69
N HIS A 219 -0.81 -19.76 -5.73
CA HIS A 219 -0.86 -20.27 -7.10
C HIS A 219 0.38 -19.93 -7.93
N LYS A 220 1.27 -19.05 -7.43
CA LYS A 220 2.42 -18.47 -8.17
C LYS A 220 2.04 -17.73 -9.45
N LYS A 221 0.75 -17.53 -9.70
CA LYS A 221 0.12 -16.81 -10.80
C LYS A 221 -1.08 -16.06 -10.22
N LEU A 222 -1.42 -14.91 -10.79
CA LEU A 222 -2.57 -14.14 -10.33
C LEU A 222 -3.84 -14.53 -11.09
N ASN A 223 -4.94 -14.73 -10.38
CA ASN A 223 -6.25 -14.94 -10.99
C ASN A 223 -6.64 -13.78 -11.93
N TYR A 224 -7.24 -14.10 -13.07
CA TYR A 224 -7.67 -13.11 -14.07
C TYR A 224 -8.58 -12.01 -13.50
N HIS A 225 -9.55 -12.34 -12.64
CA HIS A 225 -10.46 -11.34 -12.09
C HIS A 225 -9.77 -10.42 -11.07
N LEU A 226 -8.78 -10.94 -10.32
CA LEU A 226 -7.96 -10.10 -9.44
C LEU A 226 -7.02 -9.20 -10.24
N TYR A 227 -6.45 -9.70 -11.34
CA TYR A 227 -5.69 -8.89 -12.29
C TYR A 227 -6.54 -7.75 -12.86
N MET A 228 -7.78 -8.05 -13.29
CA MET A 228 -8.71 -7.03 -13.76
C MET A 228 -9.16 -6.06 -12.65
N SER A 229 -9.23 -6.52 -11.40
CA SER A 229 -9.51 -5.67 -10.24
C SER A 229 -8.41 -4.62 -10.06
N LEU A 230 -7.15 -5.04 -10.14
CA LEU A 230 -6.00 -4.14 -10.10
C LEU A 230 -5.94 -3.21 -11.32
N LYS A 231 -6.27 -3.70 -12.51
CA LYS A 231 -6.39 -2.85 -13.71
C LYS A 231 -7.43 -1.74 -13.51
N LYS A 232 -8.57 -2.06 -12.87
CA LYS A 232 -9.62 -1.07 -12.57
C LYS A 232 -9.26 -0.14 -11.41
N SER A 233 -8.46 -0.55 -10.43
CA SER A 233 -8.09 0.32 -9.31
C SER A 233 -7.17 1.48 -9.73
N ILE A 234 -6.38 1.33 -10.81
CA ILE A 234 -5.50 2.38 -11.34
C ILE A 234 -6.27 3.61 -11.85
N TYR A 235 -7.56 3.48 -12.18
CA TYR A 235 -8.40 4.62 -12.58
C TYR A 235 -8.54 5.68 -11.48
N LYS A 236 -8.21 5.35 -10.22
CA LYS A 236 -7.95 6.31 -9.15
C LYS A 236 -6.46 6.23 -8.73
N PRO A 237 -5.54 6.87 -9.49
CA PRO A 237 -4.10 6.63 -9.35
C PRO A 237 -3.55 7.05 -7.98
N ALA A 238 -4.00 8.17 -7.41
CA ALA A 238 -3.55 8.61 -6.08
C ALA A 238 -3.84 7.58 -4.98
N ALA A 239 -5.03 6.96 -5.03
CA ALA A 239 -5.44 5.93 -4.09
C ALA A 239 -4.68 4.62 -4.33
N PHE A 240 -4.45 4.26 -5.60
CA PHE A 240 -3.67 3.08 -5.98
C PHE A 240 -2.23 3.17 -5.48
N PHE A 241 -1.53 4.27 -5.72
CA PHE A 241 -0.15 4.43 -5.29
C PHE A 241 0.00 4.38 -3.77
N LYS A 242 -0.82 5.17 -3.04
CA LYS A 242 -0.75 5.22 -1.57
C LYS A 242 -1.30 3.97 -0.89
N GLY A 243 -2.33 3.35 -1.45
CA GLY A 243 -3.04 2.22 -0.82
C GLY A 243 -2.53 0.85 -1.23
N PHE A 244 -1.79 0.74 -2.34
CA PHE A 244 -1.35 -0.54 -2.89
C PHE A 244 0.14 -0.55 -3.26
N LEU A 245 0.61 0.36 -4.13
CA LEU A 245 2.00 0.30 -4.63
C LEU A 245 3.05 0.61 -3.56
N PHE A 246 2.92 1.71 -2.81
CA PHE A 246 3.91 2.03 -1.78
C PHE A 246 3.94 0.98 -0.66
N PRO A 247 2.79 0.52 -0.11
CA PRO A 247 2.79 -0.55 0.86
C PRO A 247 3.41 -1.86 0.34
N ILE A 248 3.31 -2.18 -0.95
CA ILE A 248 3.95 -3.39 -1.47
C ILE A 248 5.47 -3.26 -1.50
N CYS A 249 5.98 -2.10 -1.91
CA CYS A 249 7.41 -1.80 -1.93
C CYS A 249 8.00 -1.78 -0.50
N GLU A 250 7.26 -1.25 0.47
CA GLU A 250 7.69 -1.21 1.89
C GLU A 250 7.64 -2.60 2.55
N ASN A 251 6.69 -3.47 2.20
CA ASN A 251 6.48 -4.78 2.82
C ASN A 251 7.13 -5.94 2.06
N ASN A 252 8.43 -5.83 1.74
CA ASN A 252 9.25 -6.87 1.09
C ASN A 252 8.58 -7.48 -0.16
N CYS A 253 8.46 -6.69 -1.23
CA CYS A 253 7.90 -7.13 -2.51
C CYS A 253 8.78 -8.21 -3.18
N THR A 254 8.17 -9.34 -3.53
CA THR A 254 8.83 -10.38 -4.33
C THR A 254 8.93 -9.99 -5.81
N LEU A 255 9.95 -10.49 -6.52
CA LEU A 255 10.11 -10.22 -7.96
C LEU A 255 8.90 -10.64 -8.80
N LYS A 256 8.19 -11.71 -8.40
CA LYS A 256 6.98 -12.18 -9.08
C LYS A 256 5.81 -11.22 -8.89
N GLU A 257 5.57 -10.77 -7.66
CA GLU A 257 4.56 -9.74 -7.38
C GLU A 257 4.90 -8.47 -8.20
N ALA A 258 6.16 -8.05 -8.19
CA ALA A 258 6.63 -6.88 -8.92
C ALA A 258 6.40 -7.00 -10.45
N ALA A 259 6.69 -8.15 -11.05
CA ALA A 259 6.47 -8.36 -12.48
C ALA A 259 4.99 -8.35 -12.87
N ILE A 260 4.12 -8.96 -12.06
CA ILE A 260 2.67 -8.97 -12.31
C ILE A 260 2.12 -7.55 -12.23
N ILE A 261 2.44 -6.82 -11.16
CA ILE A 261 1.97 -5.44 -10.93
C ILE A 261 2.58 -4.49 -11.98
N GLY A 262 3.84 -4.69 -12.32
CA GLY A 262 4.54 -3.96 -13.37
C GLY A 262 3.88 -4.12 -14.73
N SER A 263 3.44 -5.33 -15.10
CA SER A 263 2.68 -5.58 -16.33
C SER A 263 1.39 -4.75 -16.38
N ILE A 264 0.67 -4.64 -15.26
CA ILE A 264 -0.55 -3.84 -15.17
C ILE A 264 -0.24 -2.35 -15.33
N LEU A 265 0.78 -1.83 -14.64
CA LEU A 265 1.22 -0.44 -14.76
C LEU A 265 1.67 -0.10 -16.19
N SER A 266 2.33 -1.02 -16.88
CA SER A 266 2.75 -0.84 -18.28
C SER A 266 1.54 -0.73 -19.23
N LYS A 267 0.47 -1.50 -18.98
CA LYS A 267 -0.72 -1.54 -19.85
C LYS A 267 -1.70 -0.39 -19.63
N VAL A 268 -1.81 0.15 -18.42
CA VAL A 268 -2.78 1.21 -18.10
C VAL A 268 -2.13 2.59 -18.23
N SER A 269 -2.86 3.57 -18.80
CA SER A 269 -2.41 4.96 -18.84
C SER A 269 -2.55 5.62 -17.47
N VAL A 270 -1.50 6.28 -16.98
CA VAL A 270 -1.48 6.96 -15.68
C VAL A 270 -1.21 8.45 -15.91
N PRO A 271 -1.97 9.37 -15.31
CA PRO A 271 -1.72 10.80 -15.48
C PRO A 271 -0.31 11.22 -15.02
N VAL A 272 0.30 12.14 -15.75
CA VAL A 272 1.71 12.57 -15.57
C VAL A 272 2.02 13.00 -14.13
N LEU A 273 1.17 13.84 -13.52
CA LEU A 273 1.38 14.34 -12.15
C LEU A 273 1.45 13.20 -11.12
N HIS A 274 0.58 12.20 -11.26
CA HIS A 274 0.55 11.06 -10.34
C HIS A 274 1.77 10.16 -10.53
N SER A 275 2.19 9.94 -11.79
CA SER A 275 3.40 9.20 -12.12
C SER A 275 4.66 9.90 -11.59
N ALA A 276 4.74 11.22 -11.74
CA ALA A 276 5.84 12.05 -11.25
C ALA A 276 5.98 11.98 -9.72
N ALA A 277 4.85 12.11 -9.00
CA ALA A 277 4.85 11.97 -7.55
C ALA A 277 5.19 10.54 -7.09
N ALA A 278 4.73 9.53 -7.82
CA ALA A 278 5.09 8.14 -7.54
C ALA A 278 6.59 7.87 -7.73
N LEU A 279 7.18 8.39 -8.81
CA LEU A 279 8.63 8.30 -9.05
C LEU A 279 9.44 8.97 -7.95
N LEU A 280 9.04 10.17 -7.51
CA LEU A 280 9.69 10.87 -6.41
C LEU A 280 9.70 10.01 -5.14
N ARG A 281 8.53 9.47 -4.75
CA ARG A 281 8.44 8.60 -3.57
C ARG A 281 9.25 7.32 -3.71
N LEU A 282 9.23 6.66 -4.87
CA LEU A 282 10.02 5.45 -5.12
C LEU A 282 11.53 5.72 -5.11
N SER A 283 11.95 6.92 -5.52
CA SER A 283 13.37 7.32 -5.52
C SER A 283 13.93 7.54 -4.11
N GLU A 284 13.09 7.95 -3.16
CA GLU A 284 13.44 8.15 -1.76
C GLU A 284 13.50 6.84 -0.95
N MET A 285 12.69 5.85 -1.35
CA MET A 285 12.63 4.54 -0.70
C MET A 285 13.96 3.77 -0.74
N ASP A 286 14.02 2.70 0.04
CA ASP A 286 15.19 1.80 0.08
C ASP A 286 15.34 1.02 -1.22
N PHE A 287 16.60 0.71 -1.55
CA PHE A 287 16.96 0.01 -2.78
C PHE A 287 16.52 -1.46 -2.74
N SER A 288 15.44 -1.76 -3.45
CA SER A 288 15.00 -3.10 -3.77
C SER A 288 14.91 -3.29 -5.28
N GLY A 289 15.25 -4.48 -5.78
CA GLY A 289 15.12 -4.80 -7.20
C GLY A 289 13.69 -4.63 -7.72
N SER A 290 12.69 -4.88 -6.85
CA SER A 290 11.27 -4.66 -7.14
C SER A 290 10.94 -3.17 -7.33
N THR A 291 11.50 -2.28 -6.51
CA THR A 291 11.33 -0.83 -6.64
C THR A 291 11.92 -0.33 -7.96
N SER A 292 13.11 -0.82 -8.32
CA SER A 292 13.78 -0.46 -9.57
C SER A 292 13.02 -0.92 -10.82
N LEU A 293 12.33 -2.05 -10.74
CA LEU A 293 11.42 -2.50 -11.80
C LEU A 293 10.25 -1.52 -12.00
N PHE A 294 9.64 -1.02 -10.92
CA PHE A 294 8.57 -0.02 -11.02
C PHE A 294 9.08 1.32 -11.54
N ILE A 295 10.26 1.77 -11.10
CA ILE A 295 10.90 2.98 -11.62
C ILE A 295 11.11 2.85 -13.14
N ARG A 296 11.70 1.74 -13.61
CA ARG A 296 11.90 1.47 -15.04
C ARG A 296 10.59 1.59 -15.82
N ILE A 297 9.52 0.91 -15.36
CA ILE A 297 8.22 0.88 -16.04
C ILE A 297 7.56 2.27 -16.08
N LEU A 298 7.68 3.05 -15.02
CA LEU A 298 7.15 4.42 -14.99
C LEU A 298 7.95 5.36 -15.91
N LEU A 299 9.27 5.16 -16.04
CA LEU A 299 10.10 5.91 -16.99
C LEU A 299 9.80 5.54 -18.45
N ASP A 300 9.50 4.26 -18.72
CA ASP A 300 9.10 3.76 -20.05
C ASP A 300 7.80 4.38 -20.58
N LYS A 301 6.99 5.00 -19.70
CA LYS A 301 5.80 5.77 -20.10
C LYS A 301 6.13 7.07 -20.85
N LYS A 302 7.39 7.51 -20.87
CA LYS A 302 7.88 8.67 -21.65
C LYS A 302 7.12 9.96 -21.34
N TYR A 303 6.78 10.19 -20.08
CA TYR A 303 6.16 11.44 -19.65
C TYR A 303 7.20 12.57 -19.56
N ALA A 304 6.76 13.82 -19.74
CA ALA A 304 7.58 14.97 -19.37
C ALA A 304 7.61 15.09 -17.85
N LEU A 305 8.78 14.91 -17.23
CA LEU A 305 8.94 14.93 -15.78
C LEU A 305 9.31 16.34 -15.28
N PRO A 306 8.77 16.78 -14.13
CA PRO A 306 9.26 17.98 -13.47
C PRO A 306 10.73 17.83 -13.07
N TYR A 307 11.52 18.91 -13.16
CA TYR A 307 12.95 18.88 -12.82
C TYR A 307 13.23 18.37 -11.41
N LYS A 308 12.37 18.67 -10.42
CA LYS A 308 12.48 18.13 -9.06
C LYS A 308 12.53 16.60 -9.03
N VAL A 309 11.75 15.93 -9.90
CA VAL A 309 11.71 14.47 -9.99
C VAL A 309 12.96 13.93 -10.70
N VAL A 310 13.43 14.63 -11.74
CA VAL A 310 14.69 14.28 -12.41
C VAL A 310 15.86 14.37 -11.43
N ASP A 311 15.94 15.45 -10.66
CA ASP A 311 16.99 15.66 -9.65
C ASP A 311 16.94 14.58 -8.56
N ALA A 312 15.73 14.20 -8.10
CA ALA A 312 15.54 13.12 -7.14
C ALA A 312 15.98 11.75 -7.68
N LEU A 313 15.70 11.45 -8.96
CA LEU A 313 16.17 10.24 -9.63
C LEU A 313 17.69 10.21 -9.77
N VAL A 314 18.32 11.34 -10.12
CA VAL A 314 19.79 11.44 -10.14
C VAL A 314 20.36 11.13 -8.76
N PHE A 315 19.80 11.72 -7.71
CA PHE A 315 20.24 11.44 -6.33
C PHE A 315 20.06 9.95 -5.96
N HIS A 316 18.94 9.35 -6.36
CA HIS A 316 18.71 7.92 -6.19
C HIS A 316 19.81 7.06 -6.84
N PHE A 317 20.21 7.37 -8.08
CA PHE A 317 21.31 6.66 -8.75
C PHE A 317 22.68 6.97 -8.14
N MET A 318 22.92 8.19 -7.65
CA MET A 318 24.19 8.55 -6.99
C MET A 318 24.44 7.75 -5.71
N ARG A 319 23.38 7.41 -4.97
CA ARG A 319 23.46 6.56 -3.77
C ARG A 319 24.05 5.17 -4.06
N TRP A 320 24.02 4.70 -5.31
CA TRP A 320 24.61 3.40 -5.69
C TRP A 320 26.10 3.28 -5.39
N ARG A 321 26.85 4.39 -5.33
CA ARG A 321 28.28 4.38 -4.96
C ARG A 321 28.52 3.81 -3.57
N SER A 322 27.56 4.01 -2.66
CA SER A 322 27.64 3.57 -1.27
C SER A 322 27.20 2.12 -1.07
N LEU A 323 26.57 1.50 -2.08
CA LEU A 323 26.05 0.14 -1.98
C LEU A 323 27.20 -0.88 -2.07
N GLN A 324 27.34 -1.69 -1.02
CA GLN A 324 28.33 -2.77 -0.96
C GLN A 324 27.89 -4.04 -1.70
N ARG A 325 26.63 -4.10 -2.17
CA ARG A 325 26.10 -5.24 -2.94
C ARG A 325 26.34 -5.10 -4.46
N PRO A 326 26.36 -6.21 -5.21
CA PRO A 326 26.18 -6.15 -6.66
C PRO A 326 24.77 -5.64 -6.99
N LEU A 327 24.67 -4.92 -8.10
CA LEU A 327 23.41 -4.46 -8.67
C LEU A 327 22.89 -5.52 -9.67
N THR A 328 21.57 -5.63 -9.75
CA THR A 328 20.87 -6.51 -10.68
C THR A 328 20.80 -5.89 -12.07
N VAL A 329 20.54 -6.69 -13.10
CA VAL A 329 20.41 -6.22 -14.48
C VAL A 329 19.21 -5.27 -14.60
N ILE A 330 18.09 -5.56 -13.93
CA ILE A 330 16.92 -4.66 -13.87
C ILE A 330 17.28 -3.27 -13.34
N GLU A 331 18.14 -3.17 -12.32
CA GLU A 331 18.60 -1.89 -11.80
C GLU A 331 19.38 -1.11 -12.86
N HIS A 332 20.33 -1.75 -13.56
CA HIS A 332 21.05 -1.12 -14.66
C HIS A 332 20.15 -0.72 -15.82
N GLN A 333 19.14 -1.52 -16.15
CA GLN A 333 18.15 -1.17 -17.17
C GLN A 333 17.34 0.06 -16.78
N SER A 334 16.99 0.23 -15.50
CA SER A 334 16.28 1.42 -15.03
C SER A 334 17.09 2.72 -15.27
N LEU A 335 18.41 2.67 -15.03
CA LEU A 335 19.33 3.78 -15.34
C LEU A 335 19.46 4.01 -16.84
N LEU A 336 19.51 2.94 -17.64
CA LEU A 336 19.57 3.06 -19.10
C LEU A 336 18.33 3.76 -19.65
N VAL A 337 17.13 3.35 -19.24
CA VAL A 337 15.89 4.00 -19.68
C VAL A 337 15.86 5.47 -19.25
N PHE A 338 16.28 5.76 -18.02
CA PHE A 338 16.39 7.14 -17.53
C PHE A 338 17.30 7.99 -18.42
N THR A 339 18.53 7.54 -18.68
CA THR A 339 19.49 8.29 -19.51
C THR A 339 19.05 8.42 -20.96
N GLN A 340 18.51 7.37 -21.58
CA GLN A 340 18.01 7.44 -22.95
C GLN A 340 16.91 8.48 -23.15
N LYS A 341 16.10 8.76 -22.12
CA LYS A 341 14.94 9.66 -22.22
C LYS A 341 15.23 11.06 -21.69
N TYR A 342 15.89 11.17 -20.55
CA TYR A 342 16.03 12.43 -19.82
C TYR A 342 17.45 13.01 -19.91
N LYS A 343 18.31 12.52 -20.80
CA LYS A 343 19.69 13.02 -20.97
C LYS A 343 19.80 14.53 -21.21
N ASN A 344 18.82 15.13 -21.90
CA ASN A 344 18.81 16.56 -22.20
C ASN A 344 18.31 17.41 -21.00
N ASP A 345 17.67 16.80 -20.02
CA ASP A 345 17.14 17.48 -18.83
C ASP A 345 18.15 17.47 -17.65
N LEU A 346 19.36 16.94 -17.88
CA LEU A 346 20.44 16.84 -16.89
C LEU A 346 21.44 17.99 -17.00
N THR A 347 21.87 18.50 -15.85
CA THR A 347 22.98 19.47 -15.75
C THR A 347 24.35 18.78 -15.92
N SER A 348 25.40 19.53 -16.24
CA SER A 348 26.75 18.97 -16.41
C SER A 348 27.21 18.22 -15.16
N ASP A 349 27.04 18.81 -13.97
CA ASP A 349 27.44 18.20 -12.70
C ASP A 349 26.72 16.87 -12.43
N GLN A 350 25.42 16.79 -12.78
CA GLN A 350 24.64 15.56 -12.65
C GLN A 350 25.14 14.47 -13.61
N LYS A 351 25.53 14.83 -14.84
CA LYS A 351 26.08 13.87 -15.81
C LYS A 351 27.43 13.34 -15.35
N ASP A 352 28.32 14.21 -14.88
CA ASP A 352 29.62 13.82 -14.34
C ASP A 352 29.45 12.89 -13.14
N ALA A 353 28.50 13.21 -12.25
CA ALA A 353 28.16 12.34 -11.13
C ALA A 353 27.67 10.95 -11.59
N LEU A 354 26.80 10.86 -12.59
CA LEU A 354 26.34 9.57 -13.13
C LEU A 354 27.47 8.79 -13.81
N LEU A 355 28.37 9.46 -14.54
CA LEU A 355 29.54 8.82 -15.15
C LEU A 355 30.44 8.17 -14.10
N ASP A 356 30.67 8.84 -12.98
CA ASP A 356 31.42 8.29 -11.86
C ASP A 356 30.72 7.10 -11.19
N VAL A 357 29.37 7.09 -11.12
CA VAL A 357 28.62 5.90 -10.67
C VAL A 357 28.89 4.72 -11.60
N ILE A 358 28.84 4.94 -12.92
CA ILE A 358 29.05 3.89 -13.94
C ILE A 358 30.49 3.36 -13.90
N LYS A 359 31.49 4.20 -13.61
CA LYS A 359 32.88 3.74 -13.44
C LYS A 359 33.02 2.74 -12.28
N ILE A 360 32.29 2.93 -11.18
CA ILE A 360 32.41 2.11 -9.97
C ILE A 360 31.50 0.87 -10.06
N LYS A 361 30.26 1.04 -10.54
CA LYS A 361 29.19 0.04 -10.48
C LYS A 361 28.60 -0.28 -11.87
N GLY A 362 29.31 -0.02 -12.96
CA GLY A 362 28.80 -0.27 -14.31
C GLY A 362 28.71 -1.75 -14.67
N HIS A 363 27.62 -2.15 -15.32
CA HIS A 363 27.49 -3.47 -15.94
C HIS A 363 28.27 -3.54 -17.26
N GLU A 364 28.85 -4.68 -17.60
CA GLU A 364 29.74 -4.88 -18.76
C GLU A 364 29.11 -4.43 -20.09
N LYS A 365 27.84 -4.80 -20.34
CA LYS A 365 27.12 -4.48 -21.59
C LYS A 365 26.34 -3.17 -21.54
N ILE A 366 25.79 -2.81 -20.38
CA ILE A 366 24.85 -1.68 -20.25
C ILE A 366 25.61 -0.40 -19.92
N GLY A 367 26.67 -0.47 -19.11
CA GLY A 367 27.49 0.68 -18.72
C GLY A 367 28.03 1.49 -19.92
N PRO A 368 28.59 0.84 -20.96
CA PRO A 368 29.04 1.55 -22.17
C PRO A 368 27.92 2.30 -22.89
N GLU A 369 26.73 1.72 -22.97
CA GLU A 369 25.55 2.35 -23.59
C GLU A 369 25.09 3.58 -22.82
N VAL A 370 25.00 3.48 -21.49
CA VAL A 370 24.65 4.62 -20.62
C VAL A 370 25.68 5.74 -20.76
N ARG A 371 26.98 5.40 -20.79
CA ARG A 371 28.05 6.37 -20.99
C ARG A 371 27.94 7.08 -22.34
N ARG A 372 27.65 6.34 -23.42
CA ARG A 372 27.45 6.91 -24.76
C ARG A 372 26.29 7.90 -24.78
N GLU A 373 25.16 7.55 -24.16
CA GLU A 373 23.98 8.44 -24.09
C GLU A 373 24.27 9.72 -23.29
N LEU A 374 25.00 9.62 -22.18
CA LEU A 374 25.36 10.79 -21.36
C LEU A 374 26.31 11.74 -22.10
N ILE A 375 27.35 11.22 -22.77
CA ILE A 375 28.34 12.05 -23.48
C ILE A 375 27.74 12.70 -24.73
N SER A 376 26.83 12.01 -25.42
CA SER A 376 26.22 12.51 -26.66
C SER A 376 25.13 13.57 -26.45
N SER A 377 24.83 13.93 -25.20
CA SER A 377 23.66 14.77 -24.86
C SER A 377 24.03 16.21 -24.55
N VAL A 378 23.15 17.14 -24.93
CA VAL A 378 23.24 18.57 -24.56
C VAL A 378 22.89 18.74 -23.08
N ASN A 379 23.56 19.67 -22.39
CA ASN A 379 23.27 19.93 -20.98
C ASN A 379 22.04 20.83 -20.83
N ARG A 380 21.28 20.59 -19.77
CA ARG A 380 20.21 21.51 -19.34
C ARG A 380 20.82 22.86 -18.97
N GLY A 381 20.37 23.91 -19.63
CA GLY A 381 20.83 25.29 -19.41
C GLY A 381 21.92 25.74 -20.37
N ASP A 382 22.55 24.82 -21.11
CA ASP A 382 23.36 25.19 -22.27
C ASP A 382 22.39 25.54 -23.40
N ILE A 383 22.22 26.84 -23.63
CA ILE A 383 21.53 27.35 -24.81
C ILE A 383 22.33 26.82 -25.99
N SER A 384 21.75 25.92 -26.78
CA SER A 384 22.30 25.57 -28.08
C SER A 384 22.43 26.86 -28.89
N ILE A 385 23.65 27.33 -29.06
CA ILE A 385 24.02 28.48 -29.91
C ILE A 385 23.79 28.14 -31.40
N GLU A 386 23.18 27.00 -31.73
CA GLU A 386 22.96 26.55 -33.11
C GLU A 386 21.84 27.27 -33.88
N PHE A 387 21.26 28.35 -33.34
CA PHE A 387 20.42 29.27 -34.12
C PHE A 387 20.75 30.74 -33.81
N MET A 388 21.96 31.14 -34.19
CA MET A 388 22.31 32.53 -34.53
C MET A 388 23.15 32.49 -35.80
#